data_AF-A0A967LHZ8-F1
#
_entry.id   AF-A0A967LHZ8-F1
#
_cell.length_a   1.000
_cell.length_b   1.000
_cell.length_c   1.000
_cell.angle_alpha   90.00
_cell.angle_beta   90.00
_cell.angle_gamma   90.00
#
_symmetry.space_group_name_H-M   'P 1'
#
loop_
_entity.id
_entity.type
_entity.pdbx_description
1 polymer ?
#
loop_
_entity_poly.entity_id
_entity_poly.type
_entity_poly.pdbx_seq_one_letter_code
_entity_poly.pdbx_strand_id
1 'polypeptide(L)' 'EVGTVEVRLRPEAQDDRLFQTLPARFPVHATHSQSVLALPPGAVHLAENDFDPHHAMRIGSCAWGVQFHPEYSA' A
#
# COMPACT_ATOMS: atom_id res chain seq x y z
N GLU A 1 12.73 0.07 -1.59
CA GLU A 1 12.92 -0.74 -0.37
C GLU A 1 13.08 -2.21 -0.73
N VAL A 2 13.84 -2.98 0.05
CA VAL A 2 14.06 -4.43 -0.18
C VAL A 2 13.93 -5.20 1.12
N GLY A 3 13.09 -6.24 1.13
CA GLY A 3 12.94 -7.18 2.26
C GLY A 3 11.50 -7.34 2.74
N THR A 4 11.34 -7.97 3.90
CA THR A 4 10.06 -7.99 4.62
C THR A 4 9.98 -6.75 5.51
N VAL A 5 9.02 -5.88 5.23
CA VAL A 5 8.86 -4.58 5.90
C VAL A 5 7.44 -4.44 6.44
N GLU A 6 7.28 -3.69 7.52
CA GLU A 6 5.95 -3.39 8.05
C GLU A 6 5.34 -2.21 7.28
N VAL A 7 4.07 -2.34 6.88
CA VAL A 7 3.26 -1.22 6.41
C VAL A 7 2.12 -0.96 7.39
N ARG A 8 1.68 0.29 7.45
CA ARG A 8 0.54 0.73 8.25
C ARG A 8 -0.59 1.21 7.33
N LEU A 9 -1.81 0.77 7.62
CA LEU A 9 -2.99 1.24 6.94
C LEU A 9 -3.30 2.69 7.31
N ARG A 10 -3.81 3.41 6.32
CA ARG A 10 -4.38 4.74 6.44
C ARG A 10 -5.85 4.67 6.90
N PRO A 11 -6.41 5.72 7.53
CA PRO A 11 -7.84 5.78 7.85
C PRO A 11 -8.74 5.50 6.66
N GLU A 12 -8.36 5.99 5.47
CA GLU A 12 -9.06 5.81 4.20
C GLU A 12 -9.21 4.34 3.77
N ALA A 13 -8.37 3.43 4.32
CA ALA A 13 -8.45 2.00 4.04
C ALA A 13 -9.65 1.31 4.71
N GLN A 14 -10.27 1.91 5.72
CA GLN A 14 -11.42 1.33 6.43
C GLN A 14 -12.66 1.19 5.55
N ASP A 15 -12.78 2.06 4.53
CA ASP A 15 -13.88 2.03 3.55
C ASP A 15 -13.45 1.36 2.22
N ASP A 16 -12.22 0.80 2.15
CA ASP A 16 -11.69 0.21 0.94
C ASP A 16 -12.01 -1.28 0.82
N ARG A 17 -12.56 -1.68 -0.33
CA ARG A 17 -13.04 -3.04 -0.58
C ARG A 17 -11.97 -4.13 -0.43
N LEU A 18 -10.70 -3.83 -0.66
CA LEU A 18 -9.61 -4.80 -0.54
C LEU A 18 -8.84 -4.68 0.78
N PHE A 19 -8.76 -3.47 1.34
CA PHE A 19 -7.91 -3.20 2.51
C PHE A 19 -8.68 -3.17 3.86
N GLN A 20 -10.01 -3.02 3.86
CA GLN A 20 -10.80 -2.85 5.10
C GLN A 20 -10.71 -4.02 6.08
N THR A 21 -10.38 -5.23 5.61
CA THR A 21 -10.29 -6.44 6.45
C THR A 21 -8.86 -6.73 6.93
N LEU A 22 -7.87 -5.98 6.44
CA LEU A 22 -6.47 -6.19 6.80
C LEU A 22 -6.19 -5.61 8.20
N PRO A 23 -5.22 -6.18 8.93
CA PRO A 23 -4.76 -5.58 10.18
C PRO A 23 -4.26 -4.15 9.95
N ALA A 24 -4.35 -3.29 10.97
CA ALA A 24 -3.86 -1.91 10.88
C ALA A 24 -2.37 -1.82 10.55
N ARG A 25 -1.59 -2.86 10.88
CA ARG A 25 -0.17 -3.01 10.54
C ARG A 25 0.11 -4.46 10.18
N PHE A 26 0.84 -4.69 9.11
CA PHE A 26 1.18 -6.05 8.66
C PHE A 26 2.48 -6.08 7.85
N PRO A 27 3.20 -7.22 7.85
CA PRO A 27 4.40 -7.38 7.04
C PRO A 27 4.05 -7.57 5.56
N VAL A 28 4.87 -6.99 4.69
CA VAL A 28 4.81 -7.17 3.22
C VAL A 28 6.21 -7.41 2.65
N HIS A 29 6.28 -8.06 1.49
CA HIS A 29 7.53 -8.25 0.76
C HIS A 29 7.74 -7.10 -0.22
N ALA A 30 8.76 -6.27 -0.02
CA ALA A 30 9.12 -5.17 -0.91
C ALA A 30 10.37 -5.52 -1.72
N THR A 31 10.38 -5.22 -3.02
CA THR A 31 11.59 -5.18 -3.84
C THR A 31 11.48 -4.13 -4.94
N HIS A 32 11.76 -2.88 -4.59
CA HIS A 32 11.72 -1.76 -5.52
C HIS A 32 12.84 -0.75 -5.24
N SER A 33 13.21 0.01 -6.27
CA SER A 33 14.20 1.10 -6.17
C SER A 33 13.59 2.48 -6.35
N GLN A 34 12.33 2.54 -6.79
CA GLN A 34 11.60 3.78 -7.09
C GLN A 34 10.40 3.90 -6.17
N SER A 35 10.04 5.13 -5.84
CA SER A 35 8.88 5.45 -5.01
C SER A 35 7.94 6.36 -5.78
N VAL A 36 6.64 6.24 -5.50
CA VAL A 36 5.67 7.22 -5.94
C VAL A 36 5.89 8.49 -5.13
N LEU A 37 6.24 9.60 -5.78
CA LEU A 37 6.51 10.87 -5.08
C LEU A 37 5.25 11.70 -4.86
N ALA A 38 4.28 11.56 -5.75
CA ALA A 38 2.99 12.22 -5.66
C ALA A 38 1.91 11.29 -6.21
N LEU A 39 0.81 11.17 -5.47
CA LEU A 39 -0.33 10.39 -5.93
C LEU A 39 -1.02 11.09 -7.10
N PRO A 40 -1.51 10.32 -8.10
CA PRO A 40 -2.27 10.91 -9.19
C PRO A 40 -3.62 11.47 -8.67
N PRO A 41 -4.20 12.45 -9.38
CA PRO A 41 -5.49 13.02 -8.99
C PRO A 41 -6.58 11.95 -8.82
N GLY A 42 -7.33 12.03 -7.73
CA GLY A 42 -8.41 11.08 -7.42
C GLY A 42 -7.95 9.73 -6.85
N ALA A 43 -6.65 9.56 -6.60
CA ALA A 43 -6.16 8.41 -5.86
C ALA A 43 -6.53 8.52 -4.37
N VAL A 44 -6.92 7.38 -3.80
CA VAL A 44 -7.11 7.20 -2.36
C VAL A 44 -5.86 6.55 -1.81
N HIS A 45 -5.25 7.16 -0.80
CA HIS A 45 -4.04 6.66 -0.15
C HIS A 45 -4.40 5.63 0.92
N LEU A 46 -3.92 4.38 0.79
CA LEU A 46 -4.38 3.25 1.60
C LEU A 46 -3.35 2.72 2.60
N ALA A 47 -2.06 2.77 2.27
CA ALA A 47 -1.01 2.28 3.17
C ALA A 47 0.32 2.99 2.92
N GLU A 48 1.10 3.14 3.99
CA GLU A 48 2.39 3.83 4.02
C GLU A 48 3.36 3.14 5.01
N ASN A 49 4.64 3.46 4.96
CA ASN A 49 5.58 3.27 6.05
C ASN A 49 6.51 4.49 6.17
N ASP A 50 7.56 4.43 6.99
CA ASP A 50 8.48 5.57 7.20
C ASP A 50 9.47 5.76 6.04
N PHE A 51 9.69 4.72 5.22
CA PHE A 51 10.62 4.75 4.09
C PHE A 51 9.93 5.14 2.77
N ASP A 52 8.78 4.53 2.46
CA ASP A 52 7.94 4.84 1.31
C ASP A 52 6.54 5.28 1.77
N PRO A 53 6.19 6.57 1.53
CA PRO A 53 4.93 7.11 1.99
C PRO A 53 3.73 6.63 1.16
N HIS A 54 3.89 5.88 0.06
CA HIS A 54 2.79 5.51 -0.83
C HIS A 54 2.80 4.01 -1.18
N HIS A 55 2.80 3.15 -0.16
CA HIS A 55 2.81 1.68 -0.34
C HIS A 55 1.56 1.11 -1.00
N ALA A 56 0.39 1.75 -0.84
CA ALA A 56 -0.82 1.32 -1.51
C ALA A 56 -1.76 2.49 -1.84
N MET A 57 -2.40 2.42 -3.01
CA MET A 57 -3.41 3.37 -3.43
C MET A 57 -4.53 2.71 -4.25
N ARG A 58 -5.69 3.35 -4.32
CA ARG A 58 -6.79 3.01 -5.25
C ARG A 58 -7.11 4.20 -6.16
N ILE A 59 -7.41 3.93 -7.43
CA ILE A 59 -7.94 4.91 -8.39
C ILE A 59 -9.30 4.43 -8.89
N GLY A 60 -10.31 5.31 -8.83
CA GLY A 60 -11.67 4.95 -9.21
C GLY A 60 -12.23 3.81 -8.35
N SER A 61 -13.14 3.01 -8.91
CA SER A 61 -13.86 1.97 -8.16
C SER A 61 -13.21 0.57 -8.23
N CYS A 62 -12.23 0.37 -9.12
CA CYS A 62 -11.75 -0.97 -9.46
C CYS A 62 -10.25 -1.08 -9.83
N ALA A 63 -9.40 -0.08 -9.55
CA ALA A 63 -7.96 -0.16 -9.81
C ALA A 63 -7.15 0.13 -8.54
N TRP A 64 -6.24 -0.77 -8.17
CA TRP A 64 -5.32 -0.62 -7.03
C TRP A 64 -3.88 -0.72 -7.49
N GLY A 65 -3.01 0.06 -6.87
CA GLY A 65 -1.57 -0.03 -6.98
C GLY A 65 -0.97 -0.37 -5.61
N VAL A 66 -0.02 -1.28 -5.59
CA VAL A 66 0.77 -1.61 -4.41
C VAL A 66 2.25 -1.57 -4.76
N GLN A 67 3.07 -1.10 -3.82
CA GLN A 67 4.53 -1.01 -3.98
C GLN A 67 5.25 -2.30 -3.53
N PHE A 68 4.52 -3.18 -2.84
CA PHE A 68 4.97 -4.50 -2.37
C PHE A 68 4.43 -5.63 -3.26
N HIS A 69 4.88 -6.85 -3.01
CA HIS A 69 4.57 -8.06 -3.75
C HIS A 69 3.56 -8.93 -2.98
N PRO A 70 2.25 -8.71 -3.14
CA PRO A 70 1.21 -9.53 -2.49
C PRO A 70 1.17 -10.98 -3.01
N GLU A 71 1.82 -11.26 -4.14
CA GLU A 71 1.88 -12.58 -4.76
C GLU A 71 2.85 -13.56 -4.07
N TYR A 72 3.72 -13.07 -3.18
CA TYR A 72 4.66 -13.90 -2.43
C TYR A 72 4.02 -14.46 -1.16
N SER A 73 4.23 -15.75 -0.90
CA SER A 73 3.96 -16.37 0.41
C SER A 73 5.19 -16.31 1.31
N ALA A 74 4.99 -16.58 2.60
CA ALA A 74 6.07 -16.95 3.50
C ALA A 74 6.70 -18.30 3.12
#